data_AF-A0A920HKM2-F1
#
_entry.id   AF-A0A920HKM2-F1
#
_cell.length_a   1.000
_cell.length_b   1.000
_cell.length_c   1.000
_cell.angle_alpha   90.00
_cell.angle_beta   90.00
_cell.angle_gamma   90.00
#
_symmetry.space_group_name_H-M   'P 1'
#
loop_
_entity.id
_entity.type
_entity.pdbx_description
1 polymer ?
#
loop_
_entity_poly.entity_id
_entity_poly.type
_entity_poly.pdbx_seq_one_letter_code
_entity_poly.pdbx_strand_id
1 'polypeptide(L)' 'MIVVGENEVKNNSVSIRRHHGDDLGEMKIEEFVDIIKKEISECIPKFNIN' A
#
# COMPACT_ATOMS: atom_id res chain seq x y z
N MET A 1 -9.35 1.28 -0.53
CA MET A 1 -9.97 0.76 0.71
C MET A 1 -9.07 -0.33 1.24
N ILE A 2 -8.71 -0.25 2.53
CA ILE A 2 -7.97 -1.30 3.23
C ILE A 2 -8.99 -2.09 4.04
N VAL A 3 -8.94 -3.41 3.96
CA VAL A 3 -9.80 -4.33 4.69
C VAL A 3 -8.92 -5.20 5.57
N VAL A 4 -9.31 -5.32 6.84
CA VAL A 4 -8.62 -6.13 7.85
C VAL A 4 -9.65 -6.95 8.61
N GLY A 5 -9.59 -8.27 8.47
CA GLY A 5 -10.37 -9.24 9.21
C GLY A 5 -9.47 -10.17 10.04
N GLU A 6 -10.06 -11.23 10.59
CA GLU A 6 -9.33 -12.18 11.45
C GLU A 6 -8.23 -12.95 10.70
N ASN A 7 -8.44 -13.23 9.41
CA ASN A 7 -7.45 -13.92 8.58
C ASN A 7 -6.23 -13.02 8.31
N GLU A 8 -6.48 -11.75 8.01
CA GLU A 8 -5.48 -10.72 7.76
C GLU A 8 -4.60 -10.50 9.00
N VAL A 9 -5.21 -10.46 10.19
CA VAL A 9 -4.49 -10.36 11.46
C VAL A 9 -3.61 -11.59 11.71
N LYS A 10 -4.11 -12.80 11.43
CA LYS A 10 -3.32 -14.04 11.58
C LYS A 10 -2.14 -14.11 10.61
N ASN A 11 -2.33 -13.61 9.39
CA ASN A 11 -1.36 -13.72 8.30
C ASN A 11 -0.43 -12.49 8.17
N ASN A 12 -0.61 -11.46 8.99
CA ASN A 12 0.07 -10.16 8.87
C ASN A 12 -0.05 -9.56 7.46
N SER A 13 -1.25 -9.64 6.91
CA SER A 13 -1.61 -9.19 5.57
C SER A 13 -2.74 -8.17 5.64
N VAL A 14 -3.01 -7.52 4.52
CA VAL A 14 -4.11 -6.58 4.33
C VAL A 14 -4.69 -6.76 2.94
N SER A 15 -6.01 -6.63 2.80
CA SER A 15 -6.66 -6.64 1.49
C SER A 15 -6.95 -5.22 1.02
N ILE A 16 -6.60 -4.91 -0.24
CA ILE A 16 -6.64 -3.55 -0.78
C ILE A 16 -7.50 -3.50 -2.05
N ARG A 17 -8.53 -2.66 -2.03
CA ARG A 17 -9.37 -2.35 -3.21
C ARG A 17 -9.21 -0.91 -3.64
N ARG A 18 -8.79 -0.62 -4.89
CA ARG A 18 -8.75 0.76 -5.41
C ARG A 18 -10.09 1.14 -6.04
N HIS A 19 -10.41 2.44 -6.02
CA HIS A 19 -11.68 2.97 -6.52
C HIS A 19 -11.80 2.91 -8.07
N HIS A 20 -10.68 2.79 -8.78
CA HIS A 20 -10.61 2.80 -10.25
C HIS A 20 -10.65 1.39 -10.89
N GLY A 21 -11.07 0.36 -10.15
CA GLY A 21 -11.40 -0.95 -10.72
C GLY A 21 -10.36 -2.04 -10.52
N ASP A 22 -9.13 -1.70 -10.13
CA ASP A 22 -8.11 -2.71 -9.80
C ASP A 22 -8.25 -3.15 -8.34
N ASP A 23 -8.62 -4.42 -8.16
CA ASP A 23 -8.47 -5.13 -6.88
C ASP A 23 -7.00 -5.57 -6.77
N LEU A 24 -6.29 -4.99 -5.79
CA LEU A 24 -4.90 -5.37 -5.51
C LEU A 24 -4.82 -6.67 -4.72
N GLY A 25 -5.96 -7.16 -4.20
CA GLY A 25 -6.03 -8.40 -3.45
C GLY A 25 -5.40 -8.29 -2.07
N GLU A 26 -5.05 -9.44 -1.50
CA GLU A 26 -4.36 -9.56 -0.22
C GLU A 26 -2.85 -9.48 -0.43
N MET A 27 -2.18 -8.63 0.35
CA MET A 27 -0.72 -8.53 0.36
C MET A 27 -0.19 -8.39 1.79
N LYS A 28 1.10 -8.67 1.98
CA LYS A 28 1.72 -8.49 3.31
C LYS A 28 1.80 -7.01 3.68
N ILE A 29 1.72 -6.75 4.98
CA ILE A 29 1.85 -5.38 5.53
C ILE A 29 3.17 -4.74 5.10
N GLU A 30 4.27 -5.50 5.14
CA GLU A 30 5.60 -5.00 4.76
C GLU A 30 5.66 -4.57 3.30
N GLU A 31 5.15 -5.40 2.39
CA GLU A 31 5.08 -5.12 0.96
C GLU A 31 4.20 -3.88 0.68
N PHE A 32 3.06 -3.78 1.36
CA PHE A 32 2.20 -2.60 1.27
C PHE A 32 2.93 -1.32 1.70
N VAL A 33 3.65 -1.37 2.83
CA VAL A 33 4.41 -0.22 3.34
C VAL A 33 5.48 0.22 2.34
N ASP A 34 6.18 -0.72 1.71
CA ASP A 34 7.22 -0.40 0.74
C ASP A 34 6.66 0.22 -0.54
N ILE A 35 5.52 -0.29 -1.03
CA ILE A 35 4.81 0.31 -2.18
C ILE A 35 4.43 1.75 -1.86
N ILE A 36 3.83 2.01 -0.69
CA ILE A 36 3.40 3.35 -0.28
C ILE A 36 4.60 4.30 -0.14
N LYS A 37 5.68 3.85 0.50
CA LYS A 37 6.91 4.66 0.61
C LYS A 37 7.47 5.03 -0.76
N LYS A 38 7.45 4.08 -1.70
CA LYS A 38 7.90 4.32 -3.08
C LYS A 38 7.00 5.32 -3.79
N GLU A 39 5.67 5.16 -3.73
CA GLU A 39 4.71 6.09 -4.32
C GLU A 39 4.88 7.51 -3.74
N ILE A 40 5.05 7.64 -2.41
CA ILE A 40 5.30 8.93 -1.76
C ILE A 40 6.60 9.55 -2.28
N SER A 41 7.67 8.77 -2.39
CA SER A 41 8.97 9.25 -2.90
C SER A 41 8.88 9.71 -4.36
N GLU A 42 8.08 9.04 -5.20
CA GLU A 42 7.84 9.43 -6.59
C GLU A 42 6.92 10.66 -6.71
N CYS A 43 5.96 10.80 -5.79
CA CYS A 43 5.02 11.92 -5.78
C CYS A 43 5.59 13.20 -5.16
N ILE A 44 6.64 13.10 -4.33
CA ILE A 44 7.33 14.27 -3.78
C ILE A 44 8.39 14.73 -4.81
N PRO A 45 8.17 15.84 -5.52
CA PRO A 45 9.22 16.39 -6.37
C PRO A 45 10.44 16.71 -5.50
N LYS A 46 11.60 16.17 -5.87
CA LYS A 46 12.87 16.53 -5.25
C LYS A 46 13.10 18.02 -5.51
N PHE A 47 12.87 18.86 -4.50
CA PHE A 47 13.26 20.26 -4.53
C PHE A 47 14.79 20.31 -4.53
N ASN A 48 15.39 20.36 -5.73
CA ASN A 48 16.79 20.70 -5.89
C ASN A 48 16.95 22.20 -5.70
N ILE A 49 17.40 22.59 -4.51
CA ILE A 49 17.96 23.91 -4.25
C ILE A 49 19.45 23.83 -4.63
N ASN A 50 19.77 24.30 -5.84
CA ASN A 50 21.13 24.66 -6.26
C ASN A 50 21.39 26.11 -5.89
#